data_AF-A0A7V9S0A3-F1
#
_entry.id   AF-A0A7V9S0A3-F1
#
_cell.length_a   1.000
_cell.length_b   1.000
_cell.length_c   1.000
_cell.angle_alpha   90.00
_cell.angle_beta   90.00
_cell.angle_gamma   90.00
#
_symmetry.space_group_name_H-M   'P 1'
#
loop_
_entity.id
_entity.type
_entity.pdbx_description
1 polymer ?
#
loop_
_entity_poly.entity_id
_entity_poly.type
_entity_poly.pdbx_seq_one_letter_code
_entity_poly.pdbx_strand_id
1 'polypeptide(L)'
;MRVIRGLLFVLGLAGLAWGAKQVVELGFDDIVAAGVWLVAGVLAHDGLLAPTVVVVALIAMRLLPVWLRGPFTAGLVVLGSATLLAIPVLGRFGARSDNPTLLDRDYVGGWLVLAAITVGCVAVSSLISWRRSRSTAQ
;
A
#
# COMPACT_ATOMS: atom_id res chain seq x y z
N MET A 1 28.63 -15.66 -13.62
CA MET A 1 27.25 -15.98 -13.19
C MET A 1 27.18 -16.91 -11.96
N ARG A 2 27.87 -18.07 -11.93
CA ARG A 2 27.82 -19.01 -10.78
C ARG A 2 28.36 -18.42 -9.47
N VAL A 3 29.47 -17.68 -9.52
CA VAL A 3 30.06 -17.00 -8.34
C VAL A 3 29.12 -15.95 -7.76
N ILE A 4 28.59 -15.06 -8.61
CA ILE A 4 27.60 -14.04 -8.20
C ILE A 4 26.38 -14.70 -7.56
N ARG A 5 25.86 -15.79 -8.15
CA ARG A 5 24.72 -16.54 -7.58
C ARG A 5 25.06 -17.14 -6.22
N GLY A 6 26.26 -17.70 -6.06
CA GLY A 6 26.75 -18.21 -4.78
C GLY A 6 26.87 -17.12 -3.72
N LEU A 7 27.42 -15.96 -4.08
CA LEU A 7 27.53 -14.80 -3.18
C LEU A 7 26.15 -14.29 -2.75
N LEU A 8 25.21 -14.15 -3.68
CA LEU A 8 23.83 -13.75 -3.37
C LEU A 8 23.13 -14.77 -2.46
N PHE A 9 23.38 -16.07 -2.67
CA PHE A 9 22.84 -17.11 -1.82
C PHE A 9 23.39 -17.04 -0.39
N VAL A 10 24.71 -16.90 -0.23
CA VAL A 10 25.34 -16.74 1.09
C VAL A 10 24.86 -15.47 1.77
N LEU A 11 24.77 -14.35 1.04
CA LEU A 11 24.26 -13.09 1.57
C LEU A 11 22.81 -13.22 2.04
N GLY A 12 21.97 -13.90 1.25
CA GLY A 12 20.57 -14.17 1.63
C GLY A 12 20.46 -15.04 2.87
N LEU A 13 21.26 -16.12 2.97
CA LEU A 13 21.30 -16.96 4.17
C LEU A 13 21.80 -16.21 5.41
N ALA A 14 22.83 -15.37 5.26
CA ALA A 14 23.33 -14.55 6.35
C ALA A 14 22.25 -13.57 6.83
N GLY A 15 21.52 -12.94 5.90
CA GLY A 15 20.38 -12.07 6.22
C GLY A 15 19.23 -12.82 6.93
N LEU A 16 18.90 -14.03 6.47
CA LEU A 16 17.89 -14.88 7.12
C LEU A 16 18.30 -15.28 8.53
N ALA A 17 19.55 -15.73 8.73
CA ALA A 17 20.06 -16.10 10.05
C ALA A 17 20.06 -14.90 11.00
N TRP A 18 20.47 -13.73 10.51
CA TRP A 18 20.42 -12.48 11.26
C TRP A 18 18.99 -12.10 11.66
N GLY A 19 18.06 -12.14 10.70
CA GLY A 19 16.64 -11.85 10.96
C GLY A 19 16.01 -12.83 11.96
N ALA A 20 16.29 -14.13 11.83
CA ALA A 20 15.79 -15.15 12.75
C ALA A 20 16.29 -14.91 14.18
N LYS A 21 17.57 -14.54 14.33
CA LYS A 21 18.12 -14.15 15.63
C LYS A 21 17.34 -12.99 16.25
N GLN A 22 17.08 -11.92 15.48
CA GLN A 22 16.31 -10.77 15.98
C GLN A 22 14.88 -11.14 16.40
N VAL A 23 14.22 -12.06 15.67
CA VAL A 23 12.86 -12.52 16.02
C VAL A 23 12.88 -13.29 17.34
N VAL A 24 13.87 -14.16 17.56
CA VAL A 24 14.01 -14.90 18.82
C VAL A 24 14.27 -13.96 20.00
N GLU A 25 15.00 -12.87 19.78
CA GLU A 25 15.32 -11.87 20.81
C GLU A 25 14.17 -10.88 21.11
N LEU A 26 13.10 -10.85 20.29
CA LEU A 26 11.98 -9.91 20.42
C LEU A 26 11.09 -10.18 21.64
N GLY A 27 10.98 -11.44 22.07
CA GLY A 27 10.03 -11.87 23.10
C GLY A 27 8.67 -12.33 22.54
N PHE A 28 7.97 -13.20 23.29
CA PHE A 28 6.79 -13.89 22.79
C PHE A 28 5.62 -12.95 22.43
N ASP A 29 5.35 -11.96 23.27
CA ASP A 29 4.23 -11.02 23.06
C ASP A 29 4.41 -10.21 21.78
N ASP A 30 5.63 -9.74 21.49
CA ASP A 30 5.92 -8.99 20.28
C ASP A 30 5.87 -9.86 19.02
N ILE A 31 6.25 -11.14 19.12
CA ILE A 31 6.09 -12.12 18.02
C ILE A 31 4.61 -12.35 17.73
N VAL A 32 3.78 -12.53 18.75
CA VAL A 32 2.32 -12.69 18.58
C VAL A 32 1.72 -11.43 17.98
N ALA A 33 2.08 -10.25 18.48
CA ALA A 33 1.61 -8.98 17.94
C ALA A 33 2.00 -8.80 16.46
N ALA A 34 3.24 -9.13 16.09
CA ALA A 34 3.70 -9.11 14.71
C ALA A 34 2.91 -10.11 13.84
N GLY A 35 2.69 -11.33 14.34
CA GLY A 35 1.88 -12.34 13.66
C GLY A 35 0.44 -11.89 13.45
N VAL A 36 -0.19 -11.30 14.47
CA VAL A 36 -1.54 -10.71 14.36
C VAL A 36 -1.55 -9.59 13.32
N TRP A 37 -0.54 -8.72 13.30
CA TRP A 37 -0.46 -7.63 12.32
C TRP A 37 -0.34 -8.17 10.88
N LEU A 38 0.49 -9.18 10.66
CA LEU A 38 0.64 -9.83 9.36
C LEU A 38 -0.66 -10.47 8.88
N VAL A 39 -1.34 -11.22 9.75
CA VAL A 39 -2.61 -11.88 9.42
C VAL A 39 -3.72 -10.86 9.20
N ALA A 40 -3.87 -9.89 10.11
CA ALA A 40 -4.88 -8.85 10.01
C ALA A 40 -4.70 -7.99 8.75
N GLY A 41 -3.46 -7.68 8.38
CA GLY A 41 -3.15 -6.97 7.14
C GLY A 41 -3.62 -7.73 5.89
N VAL A 42 -3.33 -9.02 5.80
CA VAL A 42 -3.79 -9.88 4.70
C VAL A 42 -5.31 -9.95 4.66
N LEU A 43 -5.96 -10.20 5.80
CA LEU A 43 -7.41 -10.29 5.88
C LEU A 43 -8.09 -8.96 5.50
N ALA A 44 -7.56 -7.83 5.96
CA ALA A 44 -8.10 -6.51 5.63
C ALA A 44 -7.88 -6.17 4.15
N HIS A 45 -6.75 -6.56 3.57
CA HIS A 45 -6.47 -6.33 2.17
C HIS A 45 -7.31 -7.23 1.25
N ASP A 46 -7.19 -8.55 1.41
CA ASP A 46 -7.78 -9.53 0.48
C ASP A 46 -9.25 -9.79 0.78
N GLY A 47 -9.64 -9.71 2.05
CA GLY A 47 -11.02 -9.96 2.49
C GLY A 47 -11.93 -8.74 2.41
N LEU A 48 -11.38 -7.51 2.46
CA LEU A 48 -12.18 -6.28 2.48
C LEU A 48 -11.80 -5.31 1.36
N LEU A 49 -10.54 -4.87 1.30
CA LEU A 49 -10.13 -3.83 0.36
C LEU A 49 -10.27 -4.29 -1.09
N ALA A 50 -9.68 -5.43 -1.45
CA ALA A 50 -9.71 -5.94 -2.82
C ALA A 50 -11.15 -6.19 -3.33
N PRO A 51 -12.05 -6.87 -2.58
CA PRO A 51 -13.46 -6.99 -2.96
C PRO A 51 -14.15 -5.64 -3.14
N THR A 52 -13.89 -4.68 -2.24
CA THR A 52 -14.45 -3.33 -2.32
C THR A 52 -13.99 -2.62 -3.59
N VAL A 53 -12.68 -2.66 -3.88
CA VAL A 53 -12.11 -2.06 -5.09
C VAL A 53 -12.69 -2.70 -6.35
N VAL A 54 -12.85 -4.03 -6.37
CA VAL A 54 -13.47 -4.75 -7.50
C VAL A 54 -14.92 -4.29 -7.70
N VAL A 55 -15.74 -4.24 -6.64
CA VAL A 55 -17.14 -3.80 -6.74
C VAL A 55 -17.22 -2.36 -7.24
N VAL A 56 -16.44 -1.44 -6.68
CA VAL A 56 -16.43 -0.04 -7.09
C VAL A 56 -15.95 0.11 -8.54
N ALA A 57 -14.91 -0.62 -8.94
CA ALA A 57 -14.42 -0.62 -10.31
C ALA A 57 -15.46 -1.16 -11.30
N LEU A 58 -16.17 -2.25 -10.96
CA LEU A 58 -17.24 -2.81 -11.79
C LEU A 58 -18.39 -1.82 -11.98
N ILE A 59 -18.79 -1.11 -10.92
CA ILE A 59 -19.80 -0.05 -11.00
C ILE A 59 -19.27 1.08 -11.90
N ALA A 60 -18.03 1.52 -11.66
CA ALA A 60 -17.40 2.57 -12.44
C ALA A 60 -17.25 2.21 -13.93
N MET A 61 -17.04 0.94 -14.29
CA MET A 61 -17.00 0.51 -15.68
C MET A 61 -18.35 0.74 -16.41
N ARG A 62 -19.47 0.77 -15.70
CA ARG A 62 -20.78 1.08 -16.29
C ARG A 62 -21.06 2.57 -16.42
N LEU A 63 -20.44 3.39 -15.56
CA LEU A 63 -20.72 4.83 -15.47
C LEU A 63 -19.67 5.70 -16.18
N LEU A 64 -18.42 5.24 -16.22
CA LEU A 64 -17.29 6.03 -16.69
C LEU A 64 -16.94 5.72 -18.15
N PRO A 65 -16.50 6.74 -18.90
CA PRO A 65 -15.99 6.56 -20.25
C PRO A 65 -14.70 5.75 -20.24
N VAL A 66 -14.42 5.05 -21.34
CA VAL A 66 -13.31 4.08 -21.46
C VAL A 66 -11.96 4.69 -21.06
N TRP A 67 -11.70 5.95 -21.44
CA TRP A 67 -10.44 6.64 -21.15
C TRP A 67 -10.17 6.84 -19.65
N LEU A 68 -11.20 6.81 -18.79
CA LEU A 68 -11.09 7.03 -17.34
C LEU A 68 -11.01 5.73 -16.53
N ARG A 69 -11.48 4.60 -17.07
CA ARG A 69 -11.62 3.34 -16.32
C ARG A 69 -10.30 2.82 -15.74
N GLY A 70 -9.25 2.80 -16.56
CA GLY A 70 -7.91 2.34 -16.16
C GLY A 70 -7.30 3.24 -15.07
N PRO A 71 -7.13 4.56 -15.34
CA PRO A 71 -6.62 5.50 -14.35
C PRO A 71 -7.40 5.49 -13.04
N PHE A 72 -8.73 5.47 -13.09
CA PHE A 72 -9.58 5.44 -11.89
C PHE A 72 -9.34 4.18 -11.05
N THR A 73 -9.29 3.01 -11.68
CA THR A 73 -9.03 1.74 -10.98
C THR A 73 -7.64 1.73 -10.35
N ALA A 74 -6.62 2.23 -11.05
CA ALA A 74 -5.27 2.36 -10.50
C ALA A 74 -5.23 3.31 -9.29
N GLY A 75 -5.95 4.44 -9.36
CA GLY A 75 -6.09 5.37 -8.25
C GLY A 75 -6.74 4.74 -7.02
N LEU A 76 -7.79 3.95 -7.21
CA LEU A 76 -8.46 3.22 -6.12
C LEU A 76 -7.51 2.22 -5.44
N VAL A 77 -6.73 1.46 -6.21
CA VAL A 77 -5.76 0.51 -5.65
C VAL A 77 -4.70 1.24 -4.86
N VAL A 78 -4.07 2.27 -5.44
CA VAL A 78 -2.99 3.02 -4.79
C VAL A 78 -3.48 3.70 -3.52
N LEU A 79 -4.56 4.49 -3.61
CA LEU A 79 -5.07 5.24 -2.47
C LEU A 79 -5.68 4.30 -1.43
N GLY A 80 -6.39 3.26 -1.85
CA GLY A 80 -6.97 2.26 -0.96
C GLY A 80 -5.91 1.52 -0.14
N SER A 81 -4.88 0.98 -0.79
CA SER A 81 -3.80 0.25 -0.12
C SER A 81 -2.98 1.16 0.79
N ALA A 82 -2.66 2.38 0.34
CA ALA A 82 -1.96 3.35 1.17
C ALA A 82 -2.78 3.78 2.38
N THR A 83 -4.10 3.95 2.21
CA THR A 83 -5.01 4.28 3.32
C THR A 83 -5.07 3.14 4.32
N LEU A 84 -5.20 1.90 3.86
CA LEU A 84 -5.22 0.72 4.73
C LEU A 84 -3.94 0.64 5.60
N LEU A 85 -2.78 0.87 4.98
CA LEU A 85 -1.50 0.93 5.68
C LEU A 85 -1.41 2.11 6.66
N ALA A 86 -2.06 3.22 6.36
CA ALA A 86 -2.05 4.44 7.18
C ALA A 86 -3.00 4.39 8.38
N ILE A 87 -3.93 3.43 8.46
CA ILE A 87 -4.91 3.33 9.57
C ILE A 87 -4.25 3.40 10.95
N PRO A 88 -3.16 2.66 11.26
CA PRO A 88 -2.50 2.71 12.56
C PRO A 88 -2.09 4.14 12.97
N VAL A 89 -1.47 4.88 12.06
CA VAL A 89 -0.92 6.20 12.33
C VAL A 89 -1.99 7.29 12.29
N LEU A 90 -3.00 7.17 11.43
CA LEU A 90 -4.15 8.07 11.37
C LEU A 90 -5.00 7.97 12.63
N GLY A 91 -5.22 6.75 13.14
CA GLY A 91 -5.94 6.51 14.39
C GLY A 91 -5.09 6.73 15.64
N ARG A 92 -3.79 7.04 15.48
CA ARG A 92 -2.80 7.12 16.56
C ARG A 92 -2.77 5.88 17.46
N PHE A 93 -3.04 4.71 16.91
CA PHE A 93 -3.02 3.46 17.64
C PHE A 93 -1.59 3.15 18.08
N GLY A 94 -1.40 2.93 19.39
CA GLY A 94 -0.09 2.73 19.99
C GLY A 94 0.60 4.00 20.49
N ALA A 95 -0.05 5.18 20.43
CA ALA A 95 0.45 6.37 21.10
C ALA A 95 0.69 6.11 22.59
N ARG A 96 1.85 6.54 23.10
CA ARG A 96 2.19 6.41 24.52
C ARG A 96 2.55 7.77 25.12
N SER A 97 2.06 8.04 26.32
CA SER A 97 2.27 9.32 27.02
C SER A 97 3.72 9.50 27.50
N ASP A 98 4.43 8.41 27.75
CA ASP A 98 5.83 8.36 28.15
C ASP A 98 6.81 8.50 26.96
N ASN A 99 6.31 8.37 25.73
CA ASN A 99 7.10 8.54 24.51
C ASN A 99 6.35 9.39 23.46
N PRO A 100 6.35 10.73 23.63
CA PRO A 100 5.57 11.62 22.77
C PRO A 100 6.05 11.68 21.31
N THR A 101 7.28 11.24 21.01
CA THR A 101 7.84 11.26 19.64
C THR A 101 7.38 10.08 18.78
N LEU A 102 6.70 9.09 19.37
CA LEU A 102 6.29 7.88 18.65
C LEU A 102 5.32 8.16 17.49
N LEU A 103 4.47 9.19 17.64
CA LEU A 103 3.47 9.59 16.65
C LEU A 103 3.37 11.13 16.60
N ASP A 104 4.50 11.82 16.52
CA ASP A 104 4.57 13.28 16.56
C ASP A 104 4.29 13.97 15.22
N ARG A 105 4.30 13.21 14.12
CA ARG A 105 4.09 13.74 12.77
C ARG A 105 2.63 14.03 12.45
N ASP A 106 2.42 14.99 11.56
CA ASP A 106 1.12 15.24 10.93
C ASP A 106 0.81 14.18 9.86
N TYR A 107 0.35 13.01 10.31
CA TYR A 107 -0.02 11.91 9.44
C TYR A 107 -1.26 12.21 8.59
N VAL A 108 -2.17 13.06 9.08
CA VAL A 108 -3.36 13.47 8.33
C VAL A 108 -2.93 14.34 7.15
N GLY A 109 -2.10 15.36 7.39
CA GLY A 109 -1.53 16.20 6.34
C GLY A 109 -0.72 15.39 5.32
N GLY A 110 0.13 14.48 5.79
CA GLY A 110 0.88 13.57 4.92
C GLY A 110 -0.01 12.69 4.04
N TRP A 111 -1.07 12.12 4.60
CA TRP A 111 -2.03 11.31 3.86
C TRP A 111 -2.83 12.14 2.85
N LEU A 112 -3.25 13.35 3.21
CA LEU A 112 -3.96 14.26 2.30
C LEU A 112 -3.09 14.66 1.11
N VAL A 113 -1.79 14.92 1.33
CA VAL A 113 -0.83 15.19 0.25
C VAL A 113 -0.71 13.98 -0.68
N LEU A 114 -0.58 12.77 -0.13
CA LEU A 114 -0.53 11.54 -0.94
C LEU A 114 -1.82 11.34 -1.74
N ALA A 115 -2.98 11.59 -1.13
CA ALA A 115 -4.28 11.52 -1.79
C ALA A 115 -4.37 12.53 -2.94
N ALA A 116 -3.97 13.78 -2.71
CA ALA A 116 -3.95 14.83 -3.72
C ALA A 116 -3.04 14.49 -4.90
N ILE A 117 -1.83 13.97 -4.63
CA ILE A 117 -0.90 13.49 -5.66
C ILE A 117 -1.53 12.36 -6.46
N THR A 118 -2.14 11.38 -5.79
CA THR A 118 -2.76 10.23 -6.45
C THR A 118 -3.90 10.68 -7.36
N VAL A 119 -4.79 11.57 -6.89
CA VAL A 119 -5.86 12.15 -7.70
C VAL A 119 -5.30 12.94 -8.88
N GLY A 120 -4.22 13.72 -8.67
CA GLY A 120 -3.51 14.42 -9.74
C GLY A 120 -2.98 13.48 -10.82
N CYS A 121 -2.35 12.36 -10.43
CA CYS A 121 -1.91 11.33 -11.36
C CYS A 121 -3.07 10.72 -12.13
N VAL A 122 -4.19 10.39 -11.46
CA VAL A 122 -5.39 9.88 -12.13
C VAL A 122 -5.89 10.89 -13.17
N ALA A 123 -5.98 12.18 -12.83
CA ALA A 123 -6.44 13.22 -13.74
C ALA A 123 -5.52 13.35 -14.97
N VAL A 124 -4.20 13.39 -14.77
CA VAL A 124 -3.21 13.47 -15.85
C VAL A 124 -3.27 12.23 -16.74
N SER A 125 -3.27 11.03 -16.17
CA SER A 125 -3.36 9.77 -16.94
C SER A 125 -4.66 9.69 -17.73
N SER A 126 -5.77 10.18 -17.17
CA SER A 126 -7.07 10.23 -17.84
C SER A 126 -7.07 11.20 -19.01
N LEU A 127 -6.46 12.38 -18.84
CA LEU A 127 -6.29 13.37 -19.91
C LEU A 127 -5.45 12.80 -21.06
N ILE A 128 -4.35 12.10 -20.74
CA ILE A 128 -3.50 11.45 -21.75
C ILE A 128 -4.29 10.37 -22.50
N SER A 129 -5.03 9.52 -21.78
CA SER A 129 -5.84 8.45 -22.37
C SER A 129 -6.94 9.01 -23.28
N TRP A 130 -7.60 10.08 -22.85
CA TRP A 130 -8.61 10.78 -23.65
C TRP A 130 -8.02 11.35 -24.94
N ARG A 131 -6.86 12.02 -24.88
CA ARG A 131 -6.18 12.54 -26.08
C ARG A 131 -5.84 11.43 -27.08
N ARG A 132 -5.30 10.31 -26.60
CA ARG A 132 -4.97 9.15 -27.45
C ARG A 132 -6.19 8.56 -28.13
N SER A 133 -7.32 8.45 -27.41
CA SER A 133 -8.57 7.93 -27.98
C SER A 133 -9.16 8.79 -29.09
N ARG A 134 -8.84 10.09 -29.13
CA ARG A 134 -9.25 11.00 -30.21
C ARG A 134 -8.35 10.92 -31.44
N SER A 135 -7.05 10.71 -31.25
CA SER A 135 -6.10 10.59 -32.36
C SER A 135 -6.29 9.33 -33.19
N THR A 136 -6.84 8.26 -32.62
CA THR A 136 -7.15 7.02 -33.35
C THR A 136 -8.48 7.06 -34.11
N ALA A 137 -9.29 8.11 -33.91
CA ALA A 137 -10.58 8.30 -34.57
C ALA A 137 -10.51 9.24 -35.78
N GLN A 138 -9.34 9.83 -36.05
CA GLN A 138 -9.00 10.56 -37.26
C GLN A 138 -8.18 9.66 -38.18
#